data_AF-A0A924BXH8-F1
#
_entry.id   AF-A0A924BXH8-F1
#
_cell.length_a   1.000
_cell.length_b   1.000
_cell.length_c   1.000
_cell.angle_alpha   90.00
_cell.angle_beta   90.00
_cell.angle_gamma   90.00
#
_symmetry.space_group_name_H-M   'P 1'
#
loop_
_entity.id
_entity.type
_entity.pdbx_description
1 polymer ?
#
loop_
_entity_poly.entity_id
_entity_poly.type
_entity_poly.pdbx_seq_one_letter_code
_entity_poly.pdbx_strand_id
1 'polypeptide(L)'
;PIDVPDTVAGQLGNRVQHALRAYTPRDQAAVRAAATTFRANPKVDVATVITELKVGEALVSLLQDDGAPSPVERTLIAPPGSRVGPISPAERKVMIDTSPVAGKYEAVIDRESAYEILNAKSAAAQAAADAEAAKTAEEKAAAIAAAAQAKADADLARANATAAKVAAKPAAMSMAEKIALSAARSMASSVGRQVAGSLGRSLGGAMAGRVAGNVGSTLLRGILGSLFK
;
A
#
# COMPACT_ATOMS: atom_id res chain seq x y z
N PRO A 1 13.43 -48.92 16.49
CA PRO A 1 13.46 -50.28 17.10
C PRO A 1 14.79 -50.60 17.81
N ILE A 2 15.91 -50.09 17.30
CA ILE A 2 17.24 -50.30 17.90
C ILE A 2 17.50 -49.46 19.15
N ASP A 3 16.63 -48.49 19.42
CA ASP A 3 16.77 -47.55 20.55
C ASP A 3 16.25 -48.12 21.87
N VAL A 4 15.59 -49.29 21.82
CA VAL A 4 15.08 -50.00 23.00
C VAL A 4 15.97 -51.23 23.26
N PRO A 5 16.56 -51.38 24.45
CA PRO A 5 17.35 -52.56 24.79
C PRO A 5 16.52 -53.85 24.73
N ASP A 6 17.13 -54.94 24.28
CA ASP A 6 16.45 -56.24 24.09
C ASP A 6 15.76 -56.77 25.35
N THR A 7 16.33 -56.49 26.53
CA THR A 7 15.76 -56.88 27.83
C THR A 7 14.43 -56.20 28.11
N VAL A 8 14.28 -54.94 27.71
CA VAL A 8 13.03 -54.16 27.84
C VAL A 8 12.10 -54.51 26.70
N ALA A 9 12.64 -54.60 25.47
CA ALA A 9 11.86 -54.97 24.31
C ALA A 9 11.16 -56.31 24.55
N GLY A 10 11.85 -57.33 25.06
CA GLY A 10 11.28 -58.66 25.36
C GLY A 10 10.13 -58.67 26.36
N GLN A 11 10.01 -57.66 27.23
CA GLN A 11 8.91 -57.53 28.18
C GLN A 11 7.64 -56.92 27.57
N LEU A 12 7.73 -56.33 26.37
CA LEU A 12 6.57 -55.77 25.67
C LEU A 12 5.70 -56.89 25.11
N GLY A 13 4.61 -57.18 25.81
CA GLY A 13 3.62 -58.20 25.42
C GLY A 13 2.72 -57.78 24.26
N ASN A 14 2.40 -56.48 24.15
CA ASN A 14 1.68 -55.91 23.02
C ASN A 14 2.65 -55.21 22.08
N ARG A 15 2.60 -55.57 20.80
CA ARG A 15 3.49 -55.02 19.77
C ARG A 15 2.68 -54.63 18.54
N VAL A 16 2.90 -53.39 18.11
CA VAL A 16 2.36 -52.85 16.87
C VAL A 16 3.51 -52.23 16.10
N GLN A 17 3.98 -52.92 15.06
CA GLN A 17 5.08 -52.46 14.24
C GLN A 17 4.57 -52.06 12.86
N HIS A 18 4.70 -50.78 12.56
CA HIS A 18 4.47 -50.23 11.22
C HIS A 18 5.67 -50.53 10.31
N ALA A 19 5.49 -50.25 9.01
CA ALA A 19 6.50 -50.43 7.99
C ALA A 19 7.88 -49.87 8.40
N LEU A 20 8.92 -50.72 8.29
CA LEU A 20 10.31 -50.29 8.45
C LEU A 20 10.95 -50.16 7.08
N ARG A 21 11.48 -48.98 6.81
CA ARG A 21 12.23 -48.71 5.57
C ARG A 21 13.67 -49.13 5.76
N ALA A 22 14.07 -50.22 5.11
CA ALA A 22 15.44 -50.72 5.18
C ALA A 22 16.20 -50.49 3.87
N TYR A 23 16.89 -49.34 3.78
CA TYR A 23 17.72 -49.00 2.63
C TYR A 23 19.21 -49.23 2.87
N THR A 24 19.63 -49.31 4.14
CA THR A 24 21.03 -49.56 4.52
C THR A 24 21.22 -50.94 5.14
N PRO A 25 22.43 -51.53 5.12
CA PRO A 25 22.71 -52.79 5.80
C PRO A 25 22.40 -52.76 7.30
N ARG A 26 22.57 -51.59 7.94
CA ARG A 26 22.22 -51.37 9.35
C ARG A 26 20.72 -51.51 9.57
N ASP A 27 19.90 -50.94 8.68
CA ASP A 27 18.44 -51.06 8.77
C ASP A 27 17.96 -52.48 8.49
N GLN A 28 18.62 -53.20 7.58
CA GLN A 28 18.31 -54.61 7.33
C GLN A 28 18.63 -55.51 8.55
N ALA A 29 19.67 -55.17 9.32
CA ALA A 29 19.93 -55.84 10.60
C ALA A 29 18.83 -55.51 11.62
N ALA A 30 18.37 -54.26 11.67
CA ALA A 30 17.27 -53.84 12.53
C ALA A 30 15.93 -54.53 12.17
N VAL A 31 15.62 -54.71 10.89
CA VAL A 31 14.43 -55.45 10.44
C VAL A 31 14.51 -56.91 10.86
N ARG A 32 15.67 -57.57 10.69
CA ARG A 32 15.88 -58.95 11.13
C ARG A 32 15.72 -59.10 12.64
N ALA A 33 16.33 -58.20 13.41
CA ALA A 33 16.20 -58.19 14.87
C ALA A 33 14.75 -57.95 15.32
N ALA A 34 14.04 -57.01 14.68
CA ALA A 34 12.62 -56.77 14.96
C ALA A 34 11.77 -58.02 14.66
N ALA A 35 12.05 -58.71 13.56
CA ALA A 35 11.33 -59.90 13.15
C ALA A 35 11.46 -61.06 14.17
N THR A 36 12.62 -61.22 14.80
CA THR A 36 12.83 -62.27 15.82
C THR A 36 12.12 -62.02 17.14
N THR A 37 11.63 -60.79 17.38
CA THR A 37 10.89 -60.47 18.62
C THR A 37 9.41 -60.85 18.57
N PHE A 38 8.88 -61.20 17.39
CA PHE A 38 7.50 -61.60 17.23
C PHE A 38 7.32 -63.11 17.43
N ARG A 39 6.15 -63.50 17.94
CA ARG A 39 5.76 -64.92 17.96
C ARG A 39 5.54 -65.39 16.52
N ALA A 40 6.24 -66.46 16.15
CA ALA A 40 6.21 -66.99 14.79
C ALA A 40 4.78 -67.36 14.35
N ASN A 41 4.46 -67.02 13.10
CA ASN A 41 3.24 -67.43 12.42
C ASN A 41 3.63 -68.11 11.11
N PRO A 42 3.30 -69.40 10.88
CA PRO A 42 3.68 -70.12 9.67
C PRO A 42 3.06 -69.52 8.39
N LYS A 43 2.03 -68.68 8.52
CA LYS A 43 1.36 -68.01 7.39
C LYS A 43 2.00 -66.66 7.03
N VAL A 44 2.91 -66.13 7.86
CA VAL A 44 3.44 -64.77 7.72
C VAL A 44 4.96 -64.79 7.89
N ASP A 45 5.68 -64.48 6.82
CA ASP A 45 7.11 -64.18 6.92
C ASP A 45 7.30 -62.73 7.39
N VAL A 46 7.55 -62.59 8.68
CA VAL A 46 7.71 -61.30 9.37
C VAL A 46 8.82 -60.46 8.76
N ALA A 47 9.96 -61.07 8.40
CA ALA A 47 11.12 -60.33 7.91
C ALA A 47 10.84 -59.67 6.56
N THR A 48 10.13 -60.39 5.68
CA THR A 48 9.70 -59.88 4.38
C THR A 48 8.55 -58.88 4.53
N VAL A 49 7.50 -59.26 5.25
CA VAL A 49 6.27 -58.47 5.36
C VAL A 49 6.52 -57.10 6.01
N ILE A 50 7.40 -56.99 7.01
CA ILE A 50 7.76 -55.69 7.65
C ILE A 50 8.19 -54.63 6.63
N THR A 51 8.84 -55.03 5.55
CA THR A 51 9.33 -54.13 4.50
C THR A 51 8.27 -53.80 3.44
N GLU A 52 7.26 -54.67 3.28
CA GLU A 52 6.21 -54.55 2.27
C GLU A 52 4.94 -53.87 2.78
N LEU A 53 4.83 -53.60 4.09
CA LEU A 53 3.69 -52.91 4.70
C LEU A 53 3.47 -51.53 4.07
N LYS A 54 2.21 -51.22 3.75
CA LYS A 54 1.78 -49.92 3.22
C LYS A 54 1.28 -48.99 4.32
N VAL A 55 0.97 -47.74 3.95
CA VAL A 55 0.36 -46.76 4.85
C VAL A 55 -0.99 -47.29 5.35
N GLY A 56 -1.17 -47.30 6.67
CA GLY A 56 -2.36 -47.86 7.31
C GLY A 56 -2.27 -49.36 7.61
N GLU A 57 -1.13 -50.01 7.35
CA GLU A 57 -0.91 -51.40 7.69
C GLU A 57 0.14 -51.55 8.80
N ALA A 58 -0.02 -52.57 9.65
CA ALA A 58 0.94 -52.91 10.69
C ALA A 58 0.98 -54.42 10.94
N LEU A 59 2.13 -54.88 11.44
CA LEU A 59 2.21 -56.17 12.12
C LEU A 59 1.82 -56.00 13.58
N VAL A 60 0.84 -56.79 13.99
CA VAL A 60 0.24 -56.71 15.32
C VAL A 60 0.36 -58.06 16.01
N SER A 61 0.82 -58.03 17.25
CA SER A 61 0.81 -59.16 18.18
C SER A 61 0.32 -58.60 19.51
N LEU A 62 -0.80 -59.12 20.00
CA LEU A 62 -1.43 -58.67 21.24
C LEU A 62 -1.43 -59.80 22.26
N LEU A 63 -1.51 -59.44 23.53
CA LEU A 63 -1.67 -60.41 24.61
C LEU A 63 -3.01 -61.14 24.48
N GLN A 64 -2.96 -62.45 24.62
CA GLN A 64 -4.13 -63.31 24.81
C GLN A 64 -4.55 -63.32 26.29
N ASP A 65 -5.70 -63.93 26.60
CA ASP A 65 -6.25 -63.98 27.96
C ASP A 65 -5.32 -64.69 28.97
N ASP A 66 -4.44 -65.57 28.50
CA ASP A 66 -3.42 -66.27 29.27
C ASP A 66 -2.14 -65.45 29.48
N GLY A 67 -2.07 -64.23 28.95
CA GLY A 67 -0.89 -63.37 28.99
C GLY A 67 0.22 -63.75 28.02
N ALA A 68 0.00 -64.73 27.13
CA ALA A 68 0.93 -65.04 26.06
C ALA A 68 0.71 -64.10 24.85
N PRO A 69 1.77 -63.70 24.13
CA PRO A 69 1.61 -62.94 22.90
C PRO A 69 0.96 -63.80 21.81
N SER A 70 0.01 -63.23 21.07
CA SER A 70 -0.62 -63.87 19.92
C SER A 70 0.39 -64.10 18.78
N PRO A 71 0.19 -65.11 17.91
CA PRO A 71 0.87 -65.14 16.63
C PRO A 71 0.75 -63.79 15.93
N VAL A 72 1.82 -63.33 15.29
CA VAL A 72 1.83 -62.05 14.58
C VAL A 72 0.94 -62.10 13.34
N GLU A 73 0.16 -61.05 13.13
CA GLU A 73 -0.72 -60.91 11.98
C GLU A 73 -0.52 -59.56 11.28
N ARG A 74 -0.71 -59.54 9.95
CA ARG A 74 -0.78 -58.31 9.16
C ARG A 74 -2.19 -57.76 9.25
N THR A 75 -2.32 -56.56 9.78
CA THR A 75 -3.62 -55.92 10.04
C THR A 75 -3.68 -54.51 9.46
N LEU A 76 -4.90 -54.06 9.16
CA LEU A 76 -5.19 -52.67 8.82
C LEU A 76 -5.49 -51.89 10.10
N ILE A 77 -4.83 -50.75 10.28
CA ILE A 77 -5.09 -49.86 11.40
C ILE A 77 -6.19 -48.88 11.03
N ALA A 78 -7.30 -48.94 11.75
CA ALA A 78 -8.35 -47.94 11.65
C ALA A 78 -7.82 -46.59 12.16
N PRO A 79 -7.93 -45.50 11.37
CA PRO A 79 -7.51 -44.18 11.83
C PRO A 79 -8.38 -43.75 13.01
N PRO A 80 -7.83 -42.97 13.96
CA PRO A 80 -8.64 -42.41 15.04
C PRO A 80 -9.75 -41.55 14.44
N GLY A 81 -10.96 -41.69 14.98
CA GLY A 81 -12.08 -40.82 14.63
C GLY A 81 -11.74 -39.38 15.02
N SER A 82 -11.33 -38.58 14.05
CA SER A 82 -11.13 -37.14 14.23
C SER A 82 -12.20 -36.40 13.45
N ARG A 83 -12.86 -35.43 14.10
CA ARG A 83 -13.72 -34.48 13.38
C ARG A 83 -12.82 -33.43 12.74
N VAL A 84 -12.36 -33.74 11.54
CA VAL A 84 -11.58 -32.82 10.71
C VAL A 84 -12.57 -31.87 10.03
N GLY A 85 -12.65 -30.63 10.48
CA GLY A 85 -13.52 -29.61 9.90
C GLY A 85 -13.69 -28.39 10.80
N PRO A 86 -14.25 -27.29 10.28
CA PRO A 86 -14.53 -26.11 11.09
C PRO A 86 -15.51 -26.45 12.21
N ILE A 87 -15.25 -25.88 13.40
CA ILE A 87 -16.17 -25.92 14.53
C ILE A 87 -17.52 -25.30 14.14
N SER A 88 -18.63 -25.86 14.61
CA SER A 88 -19.94 -25.26 14.30
C SER A 88 -20.06 -23.88 14.98
N PRO A 89 -20.86 -22.95 14.42
CA PRO A 89 -21.09 -21.65 15.05
C PRO A 89 -21.62 -21.76 16.49
N ALA A 90 -22.43 -22.78 16.77
CA ALA A 90 -22.98 -23.03 18.10
C ALA A 90 -21.91 -23.47 19.10
N GLU A 91 -21.07 -24.44 18.74
CA GLU A 91 -19.95 -24.89 19.58
C GLU A 91 -18.94 -23.76 19.81
N ARG A 92 -18.66 -22.97 18.77
CA ARG A 92 -17.77 -21.81 18.87
C ARG A 92 -18.32 -20.78 19.86
N LYS A 93 -19.62 -20.52 19.84
CA LYS A 93 -20.25 -19.59 20.77
C LYS A 93 -20.10 -20.06 22.22
N VAL A 94 -20.38 -21.34 22.49
CA VAL A 94 -20.21 -21.91 23.83
C VAL A 94 -18.77 -21.77 24.34
N MET A 95 -17.77 -22.01 23.47
CA MET A 95 -16.37 -21.82 23.84
C MET A 95 -16.00 -20.36 24.14
N ILE A 96 -16.59 -19.40 23.40
CA ILE A 96 -16.37 -17.97 23.65
C ILE A 96 -17.02 -17.58 24.98
N ASP A 97 -18.27 -17.98 25.21
CA ASP A 97 -19.05 -17.63 26.39
C ASP A 97 -18.46 -18.21 27.69
N THR A 98 -17.81 -19.39 27.60
CA THR A 98 -17.13 -20.05 28.74
C THR A 98 -15.68 -19.62 28.93
N SER A 99 -15.16 -18.74 28.07
CA SER A 99 -13.78 -18.28 28.14
C SER A 99 -13.54 -17.40 29.38
N PRO A 100 -12.39 -17.52 30.06
CA PRO A 100 -12.03 -16.63 31.17
C PRO A 100 -11.93 -15.15 30.79
N VAL A 101 -11.80 -14.85 29.50
CA VAL A 101 -11.73 -13.48 28.94
C VAL A 101 -13.02 -13.07 28.25
N ALA A 102 -14.10 -13.86 28.40
CA ALA A 102 -15.40 -13.51 27.88
C ALA A 102 -15.84 -12.12 28.37
N GLY A 103 -16.31 -11.29 27.46
CA GLY A 103 -16.74 -9.91 27.69
C GLY A 103 -15.63 -8.86 27.62
N LYS A 104 -14.34 -9.23 27.53
CA LYS A 104 -13.22 -8.28 27.49
C LYS A 104 -12.81 -7.84 26.08
N TYR A 105 -12.95 -8.70 25.07
CA TYR A 105 -12.39 -8.50 23.73
C TYR A 105 -13.43 -8.59 22.60
N GLU A 106 -14.71 -8.63 22.94
CA GLU A 106 -15.83 -8.80 22.03
C GLU A 106 -16.19 -7.49 21.33
N ALA A 107 -15.91 -6.35 21.97
CA ALA A 107 -16.08 -5.05 21.37
C ALA A 107 -14.98 -4.81 20.34
N VAL A 108 -15.35 -4.86 19.06
CA VAL A 108 -14.47 -4.43 17.97
C VAL A 108 -14.35 -2.91 18.06
N ILE A 109 -13.18 -2.44 18.51
CA ILE A 109 -12.86 -1.02 18.55
C ILE A 109 -12.16 -0.68 17.24
N ASP A 110 -12.90 -0.05 16.33
CA ASP A 110 -12.32 0.57 15.15
C ASP A 110 -11.86 1.99 15.52
N ARG A 111 -10.55 2.21 15.51
CA ARG A 111 -9.96 3.50 15.90
C ARG A 111 -9.65 4.27 14.64
N GLU A 112 -10.00 5.55 14.63
CA GLU A 112 -9.61 6.45 13.56
C GLU A 112 -8.09 6.39 13.37
N SER A 113 -7.68 6.02 12.17
CA SER A 113 -6.28 5.79 11.85
C SER A 113 -5.56 7.11 11.65
N ALA A 114 -4.26 7.14 11.95
CA ALA A 114 -3.43 8.32 11.67
C ALA A 114 -3.49 8.72 10.17
N TYR A 115 -3.69 7.74 9.29
CA TYR A 115 -3.87 7.95 7.85
C TYR A 115 -5.14 8.73 7.54
N GLU A 116 -6.28 8.36 8.13
CA GLU A 116 -7.56 9.07 7.95
C GLU A 116 -7.48 10.50 8.47
N ILE A 117 -6.88 10.71 9.64
CA ILE A 117 -6.71 12.04 10.23
C ILE A 117 -5.82 12.92 9.34
N LEU A 118 -4.73 12.38 8.81
CA LEU A 118 -3.81 13.13 7.93
C LEU A 118 -4.44 13.45 6.58
N ASN A 119 -5.18 12.51 5.99
CA ASN A 119 -5.91 12.75 4.76
C ASN A 119 -7.00 13.80 4.95
N ALA A 120 -7.76 13.75 6.04
CA ALA A 120 -8.77 14.76 6.35
C ALA A 120 -8.15 16.15 6.49
N LYS A 121 -7.00 16.26 7.17
CA LYS A 121 -6.25 17.52 7.28
C LYS A 121 -5.72 18.02 5.93
N SER A 122 -5.18 17.13 5.11
CA SER A 122 -4.68 17.48 3.77
C SER A 122 -5.81 17.93 2.85
N ALA A 123 -6.96 17.25 2.89
CA ALA A 123 -8.14 17.62 2.11
C ALA A 123 -8.71 18.97 2.56
N ALA A 124 -8.77 19.22 3.88
CA ALA A 124 -9.19 20.51 4.42
C ALA A 124 -8.23 21.65 4.05
N ALA A 125 -6.92 21.41 4.07
CA ALA A 125 -5.92 22.38 3.65
C ALA A 125 -6.00 22.69 2.15
N GLN A 126 -6.23 21.68 1.31
CA GLN A 126 -6.40 21.85 -0.12
C GLN A 126 -7.67 22.64 -0.44
N ALA A 127 -8.81 22.29 0.19
CA ALA A 127 -10.06 23.02 0.01
C ALA A 127 -9.98 24.49 0.46
N ALA A 128 -9.24 24.78 1.53
CA ALA A 128 -8.98 26.16 1.95
C ALA A 128 -8.11 26.93 0.95
N ALA A 129 -7.07 26.29 0.41
CA ALA A 129 -6.21 26.89 -0.61
C ALA A 129 -6.98 27.15 -1.93
N ASP A 130 -7.83 26.22 -2.34
CA ASP A 130 -8.64 26.36 -3.55
C ASP A 130 -9.69 27.48 -3.39
N ALA A 131 -10.28 27.63 -2.20
CA ALA A 131 -11.21 28.72 -1.89
C ALA A 131 -10.52 30.10 -1.86
N GLU A 132 -9.28 30.18 -1.39
CA GLU A 132 -8.49 31.42 -1.40
C GLU A 132 -8.01 31.80 -2.81
N ALA A 133 -7.65 30.79 -3.61
CA ALA A 133 -7.32 30.95 -5.03
C ALA A 133 -8.52 31.43 -5.86
N ALA A 134 -9.72 30.91 -5.59
CA ALA A 134 -10.95 31.35 -6.25
C ALA A 134 -11.28 32.82 -5.93
N LYS A 135 -11.21 33.21 -4.65
CA LYS A 135 -11.44 34.61 -4.25
C LYS A 135 -10.43 35.58 -4.87
N THR A 136 -9.15 35.21 -4.87
CA THR A 136 -8.11 36.04 -5.50
C THR A 136 -8.21 36.08 -7.03
N ALA A 137 -8.74 35.03 -7.67
CA ALA A 137 -9.04 35.04 -9.10
C ALA A 137 -10.23 35.96 -9.44
N GLU A 138 -11.29 35.95 -8.64
CA GLU A 138 -12.45 36.84 -8.79
C GLU A 138 -12.06 38.31 -8.58
N GLU A 139 -11.26 38.61 -7.55
CA GLU A 139 -10.74 39.96 -7.29
C GLU A 139 -9.85 40.46 -8.43
N LYS A 140 -8.98 39.60 -8.98
CA LYS A 140 -8.14 39.94 -10.14
C LYS A 140 -8.96 40.13 -11.40
N ALA A 141 -9.99 39.32 -11.64
CA ALA A 141 -10.89 39.47 -12.78
C ALA A 141 -11.70 40.77 -12.68
N ALA A 142 -12.19 41.12 -11.50
CA ALA A 142 -12.88 42.38 -11.24
C ALA A 142 -11.95 43.59 -11.45
N ALA A 143 -10.69 43.51 -10.98
CA ALA A 143 -9.70 44.56 -11.19
C ALA A 143 -9.32 44.74 -12.67
N ILE A 144 -9.20 43.65 -13.44
CA ILE A 144 -8.92 43.70 -14.88
C ILE A 144 -10.12 44.29 -15.66
N ALA A 145 -11.35 43.90 -15.30
CA ALA A 145 -12.56 44.45 -15.91
C ALA A 145 -12.71 45.96 -15.63
N ALA A 146 -12.46 46.40 -14.39
CA ALA A 146 -12.45 47.82 -14.03
C ALA A 146 -11.36 48.60 -14.77
N ALA A 147 -10.16 48.03 -14.92
CA ALA A 147 -9.07 48.64 -15.69
C ALA A 147 -9.36 48.70 -17.20
N ALA A 148 -10.11 47.73 -17.75
CA ALA A 148 -10.52 47.73 -19.15
C ALA A 148 -11.61 48.78 -19.43
N GLN A 149 -12.59 48.92 -18.53
CA GLN A 149 -13.62 49.95 -18.61
C GLN A 149 -13.00 51.36 -18.50
N ALA A 150 -12.10 51.58 -17.54
CA ALA A 150 -11.40 52.86 -17.40
C ALA A 150 -10.57 53.24 -18.64
N LYS A 151 -10.01 52.25 -19.37
CA LYS A 151 -9.31 52.48 -20.65
C LYS A 151 -10.29 52.82 -21.78
N ALA A 152 -11.40 52.10 -21.88
CA ALA A 152 -12.43 52.37 -22.89
C ALA A 152 -13.04 53.76 -22.72
N ASP A 153 -13.34 54.17 -21.49
CA ASP A 153 -13.86 55.51 -21.18
C ASP A 153 -12.83 56.61 -21.48
N ALA A 154 -11.55 56.37 -21.19
CA ALA A 154 -10.47 57.30 -21.50
C ALA A 154 -10.25 57.46 -23.02
N ASP A 155 -10.38 56.38 -23.79
CA ASP A 155 -10.23 56.42 -25.25
C ASP A 155 -11.45 57.06 -25.94
N LEU A 156 -12.66 56.85 -25.41
CA LEU A 156 -13.88 57.50 -25.88
C LEU A 156 -13.87 59.01 -25.55
N ALA A 157 -13.38 59.39 -24.37
CA ALA A 157 -13.14 60.80 -24.02
C ALA A 157 -12.09 61.45 -24.92
N ARG A 158 -11.01 60.73 -25.28
CA ARG A 158 -10.01 61.21 -26.25
C ARG A 158 -10.58 61.36 -27.65
N ALA A 159 -11.40 60.42 -28.12
CA ALA A 159 -12.05 60.47 -29.42
C ALA A 159 -13.03 61.65 -29.52
N ASN A 160 -13.79 61.92 -28.47
CA ASN A 160 -14.68 63.09 -28.40
C ASN A 160 -13.88 64.40 -28.34
N ALA A 161 -12.75 64.43 -27.63
CA ALA A 161 -11.86 65.59 -27.57
C ALA A 161 -11.11 65.85 -28.89
N THR A 162 -10.81 64.83 -29.70
CA THR A 162 -10.24 64.99 -31.04
C THR A 162 -11.31 65.38 -32.07
N ALA A 163 -12.51 64.82 -32.00
CA ALA A 163 -13.65 65.22 -32.84
C ALA A 163 -14.05 66.69 -32.60
N ALA A 164 -14.08 67.14 -31.34
CA ALA A 164 -14.31 68.54 -31.00
C ALA A 164 -13.21 69.49 -31.53
N LYS A 165 -11.97 69.00 -31.67
CA LYS A 165 -10.85 69.75 -32.26
C LYS A 165 -10.82 69.73 -33.79
N VAL A 166 -11.49 68.77 -34.43
CA VAL A 166 -11.60 68.68 -35.91
C VAL A 166 -12.84 69.41 -36.42
N ALA A 167 -13.93 69.45 -35.65
CA ALA A 167 -15.11 70.27 -35.95
C ALA A 167 -14.89 71.78 -35.73
N ALA A 168 -13.83 72.17 -35.01
CA ALA A 168 -13.46 73.56 -34.78
C ALA A 168 -12.29 74.01 -35.67
N LYS A 169 -12.59 74.37 -36.92
CA LYS A 169 -11.91 75.48 -37.62
C LYS A 169 -12.96 76.24 -38.43
N PRO A 170 -12.97 77.59 -38.41
CA PRO A 170 -11.77 78.43 -38.45
C PRO A 170 -11.76 79.65 -37.51
N ALA A 171 -10.57 80.06 -37.08
CA ALA A 171 -10.17 81.47 -36.97
C ALA A 171 -8.64 81.50 -36.83
N ALA A 172 -7.99 82.47 -37.48
CA ALA A 172 -6.55 82.60 -37.55
C ALA A 172 -5.90 82.66 -36.14
N MET A 173 -5.03 81.70 -35.82
CA MET A 173 -4.19 81.75 -34.61
C MET A 173 -2.90 82.52 -34.88
N SER A 174 -2.59 83.46 -33.98
CA SER A 174 -1.36 84.25 -34.00
C SER A 174 -0.13 83.37 -33.74
N MET A 175 1.06 83.83 -34.17
CA MET A 175 2.31 83.07 -34.09
C MET A 175 2.77 82.81 -32.64
N ALA A 176 2.28 83.58 -31.67
CA ALA A 176 2.59 83.41 -30.24
C ALA A 176 1.86 82.21 -29.61
N GLU A 177 0.62 81.91 -30.04
CA GLU A 177 -0.18 80.81 -29.47
C GLU A 177 0.29 79.42 -29.92
N LYS A 178 0.96 79.32 -31.08
CA LYS A 178 1.53 78.07 -31.59
C LYS A 178 2.71 77.55 -30.77
N ILE A 179 3.40 78.44 -30.04
CA ILE A 179 4.56 78.10 -29.19
C ILE A 179 4.09 77.64 -27.80
N ALA A 180 3.04 78.27 -27.26
CA ALA A 180 2.46 77.86 -25.98
C ALA A 180 1.77 76.47 -26.06
N LEU A 181 1.06 76.20 -27.17
CA LEU A 181 0.36 74.93 -27.36
C LEU A 181 1.31 73.76 -27.66
N SER A 182 2.49 74.01 -28.25
CA SER A 182 3.52 72.98 -28.48
C SER A 182 4.31 72.64 -27.21
N ALA A 183 4.49 73.61 -26.31
CA ALA A 183 5.07 73.39 -24.98
C ALA A 183 4.16 72.54 -24.07
N ALA A 184 2.85 72.79 -24.09
CA ALA A 184 1.92 72.00 -23.27
C ALA A 184 1.78 70.53 -23.72
N ARG A 185 1.87 70.25 -25.04
CA ARG A 185 1.77 68.87 -25.58
C ARG A 185 3.03 68.04 -25.39
N SER A 186 4.19 68.69 -25.23
CA SER A 186 5.48 68.03 -24.98
C SER A 186 5.73 67.73 -23.49
N MET A 187 4.93 68.31 -22.59
CA MET A 187 4.97 67.97 -21.15
C MET A 187 4.11 66.75 -20.79
N ALA A 188 3.13 66.38 -21.63
CA ALA A 188 2.22 65.27 -21.36
C ALA A 188 2.75 63.87 -21.79
N SER A 189 3.85 63.78 -22.54
CA SER A 189 4.42 62.51 -23.01
C SER A 189 5.67 62.04 -22.26
N SER A 190 6.15 62.78 -21.25
CA SER A 190 7.36 62.43 -20.50
C SER A 190 7.10 61.92 -19.07
N VAL A 191 5.93 62.20 -18.49
CA VAL A 191 5.64 61.82 -17.09
C VAL A 191 5.33 60.32 -16.93
N GLY A 192 4.84 59.65 -17.99
CA GLY A 192 4.48 58.22 -17.95
C GLY A 192 5.65 57.23 -18.01
N ARG A 193 6.86 57.65 -18.41
CA ARG A 193 8.04 56.75 -18.51
C ARG A 193 8.94 56.74 -17.28
N GLN A 194 8.76 57.67 -16.34
CA GLN A 194 9.61 57.75 -15.14
C GLN A 194 9.01 57.10 -13.89
N VAL A 195 7.70 56.84 -13.83
CA VAL A 195 7.09 56.15 -12.67
C VAL A 195 7.18 54.61 -12.78
N ALA A 196 7.41 54.07 -13.99
CA ALA A 196 7.70 52.65 -14.20
C ALA A 196 9.14 52.24 -13.78
N GLY A 197 10.04 53.20 -13.56
CA GLY A 197 11.47 52.94 -13.33
C GLY A 197 11.91 52.85 -11.87
N SER A 198 11.09 53.34 -10.92
CA SER A 198 11.47 53.45 -9.50
C SER A 198 10.64 52.58 -8.54
N LEU A 199 9.47 52.07 -8.95
CA LEU A 199 8.73 51.08 -8.14
C LEU A 199 9.11 49.63 -8.48
N GLY A 200 9.60 49.36 -9.70
CA GLY A 200 10.01 48.02 -10.13
C GLY A 200 11.35 47.54 -9.53
N ARG A 201 12.14 48.43 -8.92
CA ARG A 201 13.47 48.12 -8.38
C ARG A 201 13.51 47.90 -6.87
N SER A 202 12.44 48.23 -6.14
CA SER A 202 12.36 48.00 -4.68
C SER A 202 11.54 46.76 -4.31
N LEU A 203 10.77 46.17 -5.22
CA LEU A 203 10.01 44.93 -4.96
C LEU A 203 10.55 43.72 -5.75
N GLY A 204 11.24 43.92 -6.87
CA GLY A 204 11.78 42.83 -7.71
C GLY A 204 13.15 42.29 -7.30
N GLY A 205 13.80 42.86 -6.27
CA GLY A 205 15.18 42.55 -5.90
C GLY A 205 15.38 41.61 -4.70
N ALA A 206 14.32 41.19 -4.01
CA ALA A 206 14.43 40.42 -2.76
C ALA A 206 14.11 38.91 -2.89
N MET A 207 13.79 38.41 -4.09
CA MET A 207 13.43 37.00 -4.33
C MET A 207 14.12 36.43 -5.59
N ALA A 208 15.34 36.88 -5.89
CA ALA A 208 16.13 36.39 -7.04
C ALA A 208 17.51 35.85 -6.62
N GLY A 209 17.65 35.45 -5.35
CA GLY A 209 18.94 35.09 -4.76
C GLY A 209 18.84 34.08 -3.63
N ARG A 210 18.20 32.93 -3.87
CA ARG A 210 18.45 31.67 -3.16
C ARG A 210 17.68 30.55 -3.85
N VAL A 211 18.34 29.40 -3.96
CA VAL A 211 17.92 28.17 -4.68
C VAL A 211 18.29 28.15 -6.17
N ALA A 212 19.57 28.38 -6.46
CA ALA A 212 20.26 27.74 -7.58
C ALA A 212 21.28 26.77 -6.97
N GLY A 213 20.92 25.49 -6.92
CA GLY A 213 21.74 24.45 -6.33
C GLY A 213 21.10 23.08 -6.51
N ASN A 214 21.46 22.42 -7.60
CA ASN A 214 21.36 20.98 -7.85
C ASN A 214 19.98 20.34 -7.77
N VAL A 215 19.39 20.03 -8.93
CA VAL A 215 18.93 18.69 -9.36
C VAL A 215 18.26 18.88 -10.73
N GLY A 216 18.95 18.52 -11.80
CA GLY A 216 18.42 18.69 -13.16
C GLY A 216 19.35 18.18 -14.26
N SER A 217 19.58 16.86 -14.34
CA SER A 217 20.09 16.23 -15.59
C SER A 217 19.89 14.70 -15.72
N THR A 218 19.03 14.05 -14.91
CA THR A 218 18.92 12.57 -14.95
C THR A 218 17.51 11.96 -15.09
N LEU A 219 16.45 12.75 -15.31
CA LEU A 219 15.08 12.21 -15.43
C LEU A 219 14.39 12.37 -16.79
N LEU A 220 15.08 12.88 -17.82
CA LEU A 220 14.48 13.03 -19.17
C LEU A 220 14.95 12.00 -20.21
N ARG A 221 15.27 10.77 -19.78
CA ARG A 221 15.58 9.65 -20.71
C ARG A 221 14.88 8.32 -20.42
N GLY A 222 13.92 8.30 -19.48
CA GLY A 222 13.36 7.05 -18.95
C GLY A 222 11.93 6.68 -19.36
N ILE A 223 11.14 7.56 -20.00
CA ILE A 223 9.67 7.34 -20.13
C ILE A 223 9.16 7.42 -21.59
N LEU A 224 10.05 7.46 -22.59
CA LEU A 224 9.65 7.42 -24.01
C LEU A 224 10.27 6.23 -24.80
N GLY A 225 10.87 5.27 -24.10
CA GLY A 225 11.58 4.14 -24.72
C GLY A 225 10.89 2.77 -24.63
N SER A 226 9.72 2.66 -24.00
CA SER A 226 9.08 1.35 -23.75
C SER A 226 7.68 1.19 -24.38
N LEU A 227 7.37 1.94 -25.45
CA LEU A 227 6.05 1.82 -26.10
C LEU A 227 6.07 1.63 -27.63
N PHE A 228 7.23 1.36 -28.23
CA PHE A 228 7.33 0.85 -29.59
C PHE A 228 8.53 -0.10 -29.71
N LYS A 229 8.33 -1.35 -29.29
CA LYS A 229 8.93 -2.53 -29.92
C LYS A 229 8.11 -3.77 -29.58
#